data_AF-C1AT66-F1
#
_entry.id   AF-C1AT66-F1
#
_cell.length_a   1.000
_cell.length_b   1.000
_cell.length_c   1.000
_cell.angle_alpha   90.00
_cell.angle_beta   90.00
_cell.angle_gamma   90.00
#
_symmetry.space_group_name_H-M   'P 1'
#
loop_
_entity.id
_entity.type
_entity.pdbx_description
1 polymer ?
#
loop_
_entity_poly.entity_id
_entity_poly.type
_entity_poly.pdbx_seq_one_letter_code
_entity_poly.pdbx_strand_id
1 'polypeptide(L)'
;MSVAPAAPRVVWGEPALRLISRIATFCLVELQKLRHDRTELVTRAIQPILWLVIFGETFSRIRAIPTGDVPYLDYLAPGIIAQSALFVAIFYGIQIIWERDAGVLTKLLVTPTPRAALVTGKAFAAGVRAVAQAVVVVVVAALLGVAMTWNPLRLLGVVAVVVLGAAFFSCLSVAIAGVVLKRDRLMGIGQAITMPLFFASNALYPVELMPGWVQAISRVNPLSYEVSALRGLLIGQPTNYWLDFGVLVAAAVLGIAVASALLGRLSR
;
A
#
# COMPACT_ATOMS: atom_id res chain seq x y z
N MET A 1 44.29 35.65 -0.74
CA MET A 1 42.84 35.89 -0.94
C MET A 1 42.10 34.59 -0.69
N SER A 2 41.53 34.41 0.52
CA SER A 2 40.72 33.25 0.86
C SER A 2 39.28 33.47 0.41
N VAL A 3 38.81 32.65 -0.53
CA VAL A 3 37.41 32.64 -0.96
C VAL A 3 36.59 32.00 0.15
N ALA A 4 35.81 32.81 0.87
CA ALA A 4 34.86 32.30 1.86
C ALA A 4 33.82 31.40 1.18
N PRO A 5 33.49 30.22 1.73
CA PRO A 5 32.48 29.35 1.15
C PRO A 5 31.12 30.04 1.21
N ALA A 6 30.44 30.13 0.06
CA ALA A 6 29.12 30.74 -0.04
C ALA A 6 28.14 30.04 0.91
N ALA A 7 27.57 30.78 1.85
CA ALA A 7 26.56 30.27 2.77
C ALA A 7 25.38 29.70 1.96
N PRO A 8 24.86 28.50 2.33
CA PRO A 8 23.73 27.91 1.64
C PRO A 8 22.54 28.87 1.73
N ARG A 9 22.00 29.26 0.57
CA ARG A 9 20.81 30.12 0.48
C ARG A 9 19.64 29.39 1.17
N VAL A 10 19.37 29.76 2.41
CA VAL A 10 18.19 29.31 3.15
C VAL A 10 16.99 29.94 2.44
N VAL A 11 16.28 29.15 1.63
CA VAL A 11 15.06 29.59 0.95
C VAL A 11 13.97 29.75 2.01
N TRP A 12 13.81 30.99 2.45
CA TRP A 12 12.62 31.77 2.83
C TRP A 12 11.18 31.27 2.56
N GLY A 13 10.90 30.01 2.23
CA GLY A 13 9.52 29.55 1.97
C GLY A 13 8.74 29.26 3.26
N GLU A 14 7.42 29.41 3.25
CA GLU A 14 6.55 29.07 4.38
C GLU A 14 6.78 27.62 4.87
N PRO A 15 6.63 27.33 6.18
CA PRO A 15 6.89 26.01 6.74
C PRO A 15 6.10 24.88 6.06
N ALA A 16 4.89 25.15 5.59
CA ALA A 16 4.08 24.21 4.81
C ALA A 16 4.66 23.93 3.42
N LEU A 17 5.09 24.97 2.70
CA LEU A 17 5.74 24.84 1.38
C LEU A 17 7.06 24.08 1.47
N ARG A 18 7.83 24.26 2.56
CA ARG A 18 9.05 23.47 2.82
C ARG A 18 8.76 22.00 3.13
N LEU A 19 7.67 21.71 3.84
CA LEU A 19 7.26 20.35 4.12
C LEU A 19 6.86 19.63 2.82
N ILE A 20 6.03 20.28 1.99
CA ILE A 20 5.57 19.74 0.71
C ILE A 20 6.73 19.50 -0.25
N SER A 21 7.66 20.47 -0.39
CA SER A 21 8.81 20.31 -1.27
C SER A 21 9.75 19.18 -0.84
N ARG A 22 9.92 18.98 0.47
CA ARG A 22 10.68 17.85 1.01
C ARG A 22 9.98 16.51 0.78
N ILE A 23 8.67 16.42 1.00
CA ILE A 23 7.88 15.24 0.66
C ILE A 23 8.05 14.90 -0.82
N ALA A 24 7.87 15.88 -1.71
CA ALA A 24 8.02 15.70 -3.14
C ALA A 24 9.43 15.20 -3.52
N THR A 25 10.47 15.75 -2.88
CA THR A 25 11.86 15.34 -3.13
C THR A 25 12.10 13.88 -2.72
N PHE A 26 11.60 13.46 -1.54
CA PHE A 26 11.69 12.05 -1.12
C PHE A 26 10.91 11.11 -2.03
N CYS A 27 9.72 11.53 -2.48
CA CYS A 27 8.93 10.79 -3.46
C CYS A 27 9.73 10.56 -4.76
N LEU A 28 10.41 11.59 -5.27
CA LEU A 28 11.23 11.50 -6.48
C LEU A 28 12.43 10.57 -6.31
N VAL A 29 13.11 10.63 -5.17
CA VAL A 29 14.25 9.74 -4.86
C VAL A 29 13.81 8.28 -4.83
N GLU A 30 12.69 7.97 -4.20
CA GLU A 30 12.19 6.60 -4.11
C GLU A 30 11.67 6.09 -5.47
N LEU A 31 11.07 6.94 -6.30
CA LEU A 31 10.73 6.64 -7.69
C LEU A 31 11.96 6.24 -8.51
N GLN A 32 13.10 6.93 -8.31
CA GLN A 32 14.34 6.61 -9.01
C GLN A 32 14.93 5.26 -8.59
N LYS A 33 14.89 4.91 -7.29
CA LYS A 33 15.34 3.61 -6.79
C LYS A 33 14.57 2.46 -7.43
N LEU A 34 13.25 2.63 -7.54
CA LEU A 34 12.34 1.67 -8.15
C LEU A 34 12.64 1.34 -9.62
N ARG A 35 13.23 2.28 -10.36
CA ARG A 35 13.57 2.05 -11.77
C ARG A 35 14.64 0.97 -11.98
N HIS A 36 15.48 0.72 -10.96
CA HIS A 36 16.57 -0.25 -11.05
C HIS A 36 16.17 -1.68 -10.62
N ASP A 37 15.15 -1.85 -9.77
CA ASP A 37 14.74 -3.16 -9.23
C ASP A 37 13.65 -3.85 -10.06
N ARG A 38 13.93 -4.07 -11.36
CA ARG A 38 12.99 -4.74 -12.27
C ARG A 38 12.71 -6.19 -11.87
N THR A 39 13.72 -6.91 -11.39
CA THR A 39 13.60 -8.32 -11.02
C THR A 39 12.70 -8.52 -9.81
N GLU A 40 12.77 -7.62 -8.81
CA GLU A 40 11.94 -7.70 -7.60
C GLU A 40 10.45 -7.48 -7.92
N LEU A 41 10.13 -6.58 -8.86
CA LEU A 41 8.76 -6.35 -9.29
C LEU A 41 8.16 -7.59 -9.96
N VAL A 42 8.92 -8.26 -10.83
CA VAL A 42 8.44 -9.46 -11.53
C VAL A 42 8.25 -10.62 -10.55
N THR A 43 9.20 -10.86 -9.65
CA THR A 43 9.11 -11.98 -8.70
C THR A 43 7.97 -11.80 -7.70
N ARG A 44 7.70 -10.58 -7.25
CA ARG A 44 6.56 -10.28 -6.36
C ARG A 44 5.21 -10.43 -7.05
N ALA A 45 5.13 -10.26 -8.37
CA ALA A 45 3.89 -10.42 -9.12
C ALA A 45 3.46 -11.88 -9.27
N ILE A 46 4.38 -12.84 -9.12
CA ILE A 46 4.09 -14.28 -9.27
C ILE A 46 2.97 -14.71 -8.32
N GLN A 47 3.03 -14.31 -7.05
CA GLN A 47 2.04 -14.76 -6.06
C GLN A 47 0.62 -14.23 -6.34
N PRO A 48 0.40 -12.92 -6.60
CA PRO A 48 -0.89 -12.41 -7.05
C PRO A 48 -1.41 -13.07 -8.32
N ILE A 49 -0.53 -13.31 -9.30
CA ILE A 49 -0.89 -13.98 -10.56
C ILE A 49 -1.37 -15.40 -10.29
N LEU A 50 -0.65 -16.16 -9.45
CA LEU A 50 -1.07 -17.50 -9.07
C LEU A 50 -2.43 -17.49 -8.37
N TRP A 51 -2.68 -16.52 -7.48
CA TRP A 51 -3.99 -16.36 -6.87
C TRP A 51 -5.08 -16.09 -7.91
N LEU A 52 -4.86 -15.13 -8.80
CA LEU A 52 -5.85 -14.75 -9.79
C LEU A 52 -6.12 -15.89 -10.80
N VAL A 53 -5.08 -16.53 -11.32
CA VAL A 53 -5.22 -17.61 -12.31
C VAL A 53 -5.79 -18.87 -11.67
N ILE A 54 -5.20 -19.34 -10.56
CA ILE A 54 -5.62 -20.61 -9.95
C ILE A 54 -6.97 -20.45 -9.27
N PHE A 55 -7.12 -19.49 -8.36
CA PHE A 55 -8.40 -19.34 -7.64
C PHE A 55 -9.48 -18.77 -8.57
N GLY A 56 -9.15 -17.80 -9.41
CA GLY A 56 -10.12 -17.21 -10.34
C GLY A 56 -10.71 -18.25 -11.29
N GLU A 57 -9.88 -19.03 -12.00
CA GLU A 57 -10.36 -20.08 -12.91
C GLU A 57 -11.06 -21.22 -12.17
N THR A 58 -10.45 -21.71 -11.08
CA THR A 58 -10.96 -22.89 -10.38
C THR A 58 -12.34 -22.61 -9.77
N PHE A 59 -12.51 -21.49 -9.08
CA PHE A 59 -13.79 -21.17 -8.45
C PHE A 59 -14.84 -20.66 -9.43
N SER A 60 -14.43 -20.04 -10.54
CA SER A 60 -15.35 -19.70 -11.64
C SER A 60 -15.98 -20.96 -12.24
N ARG A 61 -15.19 -22.04 -12.42
CA ARG A 61 -15.67 -23.32 -12.95
C ARG A 61 -16.60 -24.08 -12.01
N ILE A 62 -16.36 -24.01 -10.70
CA ILE A 62 -17.13 -24.77 -9.71
C ILE A 62 -18.47 -24.06 -9.36
N ARG A 63 -18.63 -22.76 -9.68
CA ARG A 63 -19.75 -21.91 -9.22
C ARG A 63 -19.99 -22.02 -7.70
N ALA A 64 -18.94 -22.32 -6.93
CA ALA A 64 -19.05 -22.63 -5.50
C ALA A 64 -19.44 -21.42 -4.64
N ILE A 65 -19.18 -20.20 -5.11
CA ILE A 65 -19.41 -18.97 -4.35
C ILE A 65 -20.52 -18.18 -5.03
N PRO A 66 -21.69 -18.01 -4.39
CA PRO A 66 -22.78 -17.20 -4.93
C PRO A 66 -22.36 -15.72 -4.91
N THR A 67 -21.75 -15.29 -6.00
CA THR A 67 -21.32 -13.90 -6.25
C THR A 67 -22.39 -13.10 -6.99
N GLY A 68 -23.60 -13.65 -7.13
CA GLY A 68 -24.70 -13.08 -7.92
C GLY A 68 -24.51 -13.37 -9.42
N ASP A 69 -24.80 -12.37 -10.26
CA ASP A 69 -24.64 -12.43 -11.72
C ASP A 69 -23.23 -12.10 -12.23
N VAL A 70 -22.28 -11.80 -11.32
CA VAL A 70 -20.92 -11.41 -11.67
C VAL A 70 -20.02 -12.65 -11.66
N PRO A 71 -19.21 -12.89 -12.72
CA PRO A 71 -18.22 -13.95 -12.71
C PRO A 71 -17.28 -13.83 -11.50
N TYR A 72 -16.95 -14.95 -10.84
CA TYR A 72 -16.05 -14.93 -9.68
C TYR A 72 -14.68 -14.32 -10.01
N LEU A 73 -14.21 -14.51 -11.25
CA LEU A 73 -12.99 -13.91 -11.77
C LEU A 73 -13.02 -12.37 -11.67
N ASP A 74 -14.15 -11.77 -12.03
CA ASP A 74 -14.37 -10.32 -11.96
C ASP A 74 -14.41 -9.88 -10.51
N TYR A 75 -15.14 -10.60 -9.64
CA TYR A 75 -15.20 -10.29 -8.21
C TYR A 75 -13.84 -10.34 -7.51
N LEU A 76 -12.99 -11.29 -7.93
CA LEU A 76 -11.69 -11.56 -7.33
C LEU A 76 -10.63 -10.53 -7.74
N ALA A 77 -10.64 -10.06 -8.99
CA ALA A 77 -9.57 -9.21 -9.52
C ALA A 77 -9.29 -7.92 -8.69
N PRO A 78 -10.29 -7.11 -8.30
CA PRO A 78 -10.09 -5.97 -7.40
C PRO A 78 -9.55 -6.37 -6.02
N GLY A 79 -9.96 -7.55 -5.53
CA GLY A 79 -9.47 -8.13 -4.28
C GLY A 79 -7.97 -8.44 -4.34
N ILE A 80 -7.51 -9.04 -5.43
CA ILE A 80 -6.08 -9.36 -5.65
C ILE A 80 -5.24 -8.10 -5.85
N ILE A 81 -5.80 -7.05 -6.45
CA ILE A 81 -5.13 -5.74 -6.55
C ILE A 81 -4.87 -5.17 -5.15
N ALA A 82 -5.89 -5.11 -4.29
CA ALA A 82 -5.74 -4.66 -2.90
C ALA A 82 -4.78 -5.56 -2.10
N GLN A 83 -4.88 -6.89 -2.27
CA GLN A 83 -3.97 -7.85 -1.65
C GLN A 83 -2.51 -7.59 -2.04
N SER A 84 -2.26 -7.32 -3.32
CA SER A 84 -0.92 -7.01 -3.83
C SER A 84 -0.37 -5.75 -3.18
N ALA A 85 -1.21 -4.73 -3.02
CA ALA A 85 -0.85 -3.49 -2.32
C ALA A 85 -0.47 -3.74 -0.86
N LEU A 86 -1.30 -4.51 -0.12
CA LEU A 86 -1.03 -4.93 1.25
C LEU A 86 0.31 -5.69 1.36
N PHE A 87 0.53 -6.69 0.50
CA PHE A 87 1.70 -7.57 0.59
C PHE A 87 2.99 -6.80 0.29
N VAL A 88 2.96 -5.85 -0.65
CA VAL A 88 4.11 -4.96 -0.90
C VAL A 88 4.35 -4.05 0.30
N ALA A 89 3.30 -3.43 0.82
CA ALA A 89 3.41 -2.40 1.84
C ALA A 89 3.80 -2.94 3.22
N ILE A 90 3.33 -4.14 3.61
CA ILE A 90 3.59 -4.71 4.93
C ILE A 90 5.07 -5.08 5.16
N PHE A 91 5.83 -5.34 4.09
CA PHE A 91 7.27 -5.62 4.19
C PHE A 91 8.15 -4.37 4.10
N TYR A 92 7.55 -3.20 3.89
CA TYR A 92 8.30 -1.95 3.73
C TYR A 92 9.08 -1.55 4.99
N GLY A 93 8.60 -1.92 6.18
CA GLY A 93 9.30 -1.72 7.45
C GLY A 93 10.62 -2.51 7.54
N ILE A 94 10.77 -3.63 6.84
CA ILE A 94 12.04 -4.38 6.79
C ILE A 94 13.11 -3.54 6.12
N GLN A 95 12.75 -2.86 5.02
CA GLN A 95 13.65 -1.96 4.31
C GLN A 95 14.10 -0.81 5.21
N ILE A 96 13.23 -0.31 6.10
CA ILE A 96 13.59 0.74 7.06
C ILE A 96 14.55 0.23 8.13
N ILE A 97 14.35 -0.99 8.65
CA ILE A 97 15.31 -1.60 9.57
C ILE A 97 16.65 -1.80 8.87
N TRP A 98 16.65 -2.17 7.58
CA TRP A 98 17.88 -2.27 6.80
C TRP A 98 18.59 -0.93 6.65
N GLU A 99 17.87 0.14 6.32
CA GLU A 99 18.42 1.50 6.24
C GLU A 99 18.96 1.99 7.59
N ARG A 100 18.35 1.55 8.71
CA ARG A 100 18.88 1.79 10.06
C ARG A 100 20.21 1.09 10.27
N ASP A 101 20.26 -0.21 10.00
CA ASP A 101 21.48 -1.00 10.21
C ASP A 101 22.64 -0.53 9.31
N ALA A 102 22.33 -0.03 8.12
CA ALA A 102 23.30 0.60 7.22
C ALA A 102 23.71 2.03 7.64
N GLY A 103 23.15 2.58 8.72
CA GLY A 103 23.41 3.94 9.21
C GLY A 103 22.81 5.05 8.35
N VAL A 104 22.05 4.72 7.30
CA VAL A 104 21.38 5.70 6.41
C VAL A 104 20.28 6.42 7.16
N LEU A 105 19.47 5.69 7.94
CA LEU A 105 18.39 6.28 8.72
C LEU A 105 18.90 7.29 9.75
N THR A 106 20.01 6.96 10.44
CA THR A 106 20.65 7.87 11.41
C THR A 106 21.08 9.17 10.72
N LYS A 107 21.72 9.08 9.55
CA LYS A 107 22.11 10.26 8.74
C LYS A 107 20.91 11.11 8.31
N LEU A 108 19.80 10.47 7.93
CA LEU A 108 18.57 11.18 7.54
C LEU A 108 17.94 11.91 8.73
N LEU A 109 18.00 11.33 9.94
CA LEU A 109 17.40 11.91 11.14
C LEU A 109 18.18 13.09 11.74
N VAL A 110 19.47 13.23 11.44
CA VAL A 110 20.25 14.44 11.78
C VAL A 110 20.03 15.60 10.81
N THR A 111 19.41 15.37 9.65
CA THR A 111 19.02 16.47 8.76
C THR A 111 17.84 17.25 9.36
N PRO A 112 17.66 18.55 9.05
CA PRO A 112 16.54 19.35 9.54
C PRO A 112 15.18 18.95 8.91
N THR A 113 15.05 17.71 8.44
CA THR A 113 13.86 17.17 7.77
C THR A 113 12.86 16.67 8.81
N PRO A 114 11.59 17.09 8.75
CA PRO A 114 10.57 16.57 9.65
C PRO A 114 10.36 15.07 9.43
N ARG A 115 10.21 14.31 10.52
CA ARG A 115 10.01 12.85 10.49
C ARG A 115 8.80 12.45 9.63
N ALA A 116 7.75 13.28 9.64
CA ALA A 116 6.59 13.11 8.78
C ALA A 116 6.96 13.09 7.29
N ALA A 117 7.87 13.95 6.83
CA ALA A 117 8.28 13.93 5.42
C ALA A 117 9.02 12.65 5.02
N LEU A 118 9.81 12.07 5.94
CA LEU A 118 10.46 10.78 5.72
C LEU A 118 9.40 9.66 5.60
N VAL A 119 8.47 9.59 6.55
CA VAL A 119 7.41 8.57 6.56
C VAL A 119 6.51 8.71 5.33
N THR A 120 6.09 9.93 4.98
CA THR A 120 5.25 10.16 3.80
C THR A 120 5.98 9.80 2.50
N GLY A 121 7.27 10.12 2.36
CA GLY A 121 8.05 9.69 1.19
C GLY A 121 8.16 8.17 1.07
N LYS A 122 8.34 7.48 2.20
CA LYS A 122 8.35 6.01 2.29
C LYS A 122 6.98 5.40 1.97
N ALA A 123 5.91 5.99 2.48
CA ALA A 123 4.54 5.58 2.20
C ALA A 123 4.19 5.76 0.72
N PHE A 124 4.60 6.88 0.12
CA PHE A 124 4.44 7.13 -1.31
C PHE A 124 5.20 6.10 -2.15
N ALA A 125 6.44 5.78 -1.77
CA ALA A 125 7.23 4.76 -2.44
C ALA A 125 6.60 3.36 -2.39
N ALA A 126 5.99 3.00 -1.26
CA ALA A 126 5.20 1.79 -1.14
C ALA A 126 3.97 1.84 -2.07
N GLY A 127 3.29 2.98 -2.14
CA GLY A 127 2.20 3.23 -3.08
C GLY A 127 2.60 3.05 -4.55
N VAL A 128 3.73 3.61 -4.97
CA VAL A 128 4.23 3.43 -6.34
C VAL A 128 4.51 1.96 -6.65
N ARG A 129 5.13 1.22 -5.72
CA ARG A 129 5.34 -0.23 -5.87
C ARG A 129 4.04 -1.00 -5.98
N ALA A 130 3.07 -0.65 -5.13
CA ALA A 130 1.74 -1.25 -5.16
C ALA A 130 1.02 -0.97 -6.48
N VAL A 131 1.13 0.25 -7.02
CA VAL A 131 0.58 0.61 -8.35
C VAL A 131 1.25 -0.20 -9.46
N ALA A 132 2.57 -0.37 -9.42
CA ALA A 132 3.27 -1.21 -10.40
C ALA A 132 2.77 -2.66 -10.37
N GLN A 133 2.55 -3.23 -9.18
CA GLN A 133 1.94 -4.56 -9.03
C GLN A 133 0.49 -4.59 -9.50
N ALA A 134 -0.30 -3.57 -9.15
CA ALA A 134 -1.69 -3.44 -9.58
C ALA A 134 -1.80 -3.43 -11.11
N VAL A 135 -0.91 -2.74 -11.82
CA VAL A 135 -0.86 -2.74 -13.29
C VAL A 135 -0.62 -4.15 -13.82
N VAL A 136 0.31 -4.91 -13.25
CA VAL A 136 0.56 -6.30 -13.67
C VAL A 136 -0.69 -7.15 -13.47
N VAL A 137 -1.35 -7.04 -12.31
CA VAL A 137 -2.59 -7.78 -12.02
C VAL A 137 -3.72 -7.38 -12.96
N VAL A 138 -3.89 -6.08 -13.26
CA VAL A 138 -4.89 -5.59 -14.23
C VAL A 138 -4.64 -6.14 -15.62
N VAL A 139 -3.38 -6.17 -16.08
CA VAL A 139 -3.02 -6.75 -17.38
C VAL A 139 -3.38 -8.23 -17.43
N VAL A 140 -3.02 -9.00 -16.40
CA VAL A 140 -3.35 -10.43 -16.34
C VAL A 140 -4.86 -10.64 -16.26
N ALA A 141 -5.57 -9.85 -15.46
CA ALA A 141 -7.02 -9.93 -15.37
C ALA A 141 -7.72 -9.59 -16.69
N ALA A 142 -7.21 -8.61 -17.43
CA ALA A 142 -7.69 -8.29 -18.78
C ALA A 142 -7.43 -9.43 -19.77
N LEU A 143 -6.28 -10.11 -19.68
CA LEU A 143 -5.97 -11.30 -20.51
C LEU A 143 -6.88 -12.48 -20.19
N LEU A 144 -7.32 -12.61 -18.94
CA LEU A 144 -8.29 -13.62 -18.50
C LEU A 144 -9.74 -13.25 -18.85
N GLY A 145 -9.97 -12.07 -19.45
CA GLY A 145 -11.29 -11.64 -19.93
C GLY A 145 -12.18 -10.99 -18.86
N VAL A 146 -11.62 -10.47 -17.77
CA VAL A 146 -12.41 -9.74 -16.76
C VAL A 146 -13.07 -8.51 -17.38
N ALA A 147 -14.37 -8.33 -17.14
CA ALA A 147 -15.14 -7.17 -17.62
C ALA A 147 -14.81 -5.88 -16.83
N MET A 148 -13.61 -5.32 -17.07
CA MET A 148 -13.17 -4.08 -16.43
C MET A 148 -13.55 -2.83 -17.23
N THR A 149 -13.84 -1.75 -16.50
CA THR A 149 -14.02 -0.43 -17.11
C THR A 149 -12.67 0.17 -17.49
N TRP A 150 -12.50 0.55 -18.75
CA TRP A 150 -11.29 1.22 -19.26
C TRP A 150 -11.34 2.75 -19.18
N ASN A 151 -12.21 3.30 -18.32
CA ASN A 151 -12.40 4.74 -18.19
C ASN A 151 -11.18 5.35 -17.46
N PRO A 152 -10.45 6.31 -18.08
CA PRO A 152 -9.25 6.90 -17.48
C PRO A 152 -9.48 7.52 -16.09
N LEU A 153 -10.67 8.10 -15.86
CA LEU A 153 -11.00 8.71 -14.57
C LEU A 153 -11.16 7.66 -13.47
N ARG A 154 -11.74 6.50 -13.79
CA ARG A 154 -11.88 5.39 -12.83
C ARG A 154 -10.52 4.74 -12.55
N LEU A 155 -9.67 4.61 -13.57
CA LEU A 155 -8.30 4.12 -13.40
C LEU A 155 -7.45 5.05 -12.53
N LEU A 156 -7.63 6.37 -12.66
CA LEU A 156 -6.98 7.33 -11.75
C LEU A 156 -7.47 7.14 -10.30
N GLY A 157 -8.77 6.89 -10.11
CA GLY A 157 -9.32 6.52 -8.81
C GLY A 157 -8.69 5.25 -8.24
N VAL A 158 -8.49 4.23 -9.08
CA VAL A 158 -7.83 2.96 -8.68
C VAL A 158 -6.42 3.22 -8.17
N VAL A 159 -5.65 4.03 -8.91
CA VAL A 159 -4.31 4.45 -8.47
C VAL A 159 -4.36 5.16 -7.13
N ALA A 160 -5.30 6.08 -6.93
CA ALA A 160 -5.44 6.81 -5.67
C ALA A 160 -5.76 5.87 -4.50
N VAL A 161 -6.70 4.93 -4.68
CA VAL A 161 -7.09 3.94 -3.66
C VAL A 161 -5.92 3.04 -3.29
N VAL A 162 -5.21 2.49 -4.29
CA VAL A 162 -4.04 1.63 -4.07
C VAL A 162 -2.93 2.38 -3.34
N VAL A 163 -2.67 3.64 -3.70
CA VAL A 163 -1.67 4.46 -3.03
C VAL A 163 -2.06 4.73 -1.58
N LEU A 164 -3.32 5.02 -1.29
CA LEU A 164 -3.80 5.26 0.07
C LEU A 164 -3.74 4.00 0.93
N GLY A 165 -4.18 2.85 0.41
CA GLY A 165 -4.11 1.56 1.08
C GLY A 165 -2.66 1.17 1.38
N ALA A 166 -1.78 1.22 0.37
CA ALA A 166 -0.36 0.96 0.54
C ALA A 166 0.32 1.97 1.49
N ALA A 167 -0.09 3.23 1.50
CA ALA A 167 0.41 4.22 2.45
C ALA A 167 0.05 3.84 3.90
N PHE A 168 -1.18 3.42 4.15
CA PHE A 168 -1.60 2.94 5.47
C PHE A 168 -0.80 1.70 5.90
N PHE A 169 -0.76 0.65 5.09
CA PHE A 169 -0.10 -0.61 5.45
C PHE A 169 1.42 -0.46 5.58
N SER A 170 2.04 0.40 4.78
CA SER A 170 3.46 0.71 4.92
C SER A 170 3.73 1.46 6.22
N CYS A 171 2.89 2.43 6.58
CA CYS A 171 2.99 3.12 7.87
C CYS A 171 2.79 2.17 9.05
N LEU A 172 1.85 1.23 8.96
CA LEU A 172 1.67 0.16 9.95
C LEU A 172 2.96 -0.68 10.08
N SER A 173 3.57 -1.05 8.95
CA SER A 173 4.84 -1.77 8.93
C SER A 173 5.98 -0.97 9.57
N VAL A 174 6.09 0.34 9.26
CA VAL A 174 7.09 1.24 9.88
C VAL A 174 6.88 1.35 11.38
N ALA A 175 5.62 1.47 11.83
CA ALA A 175 5.28 1.54 13.25
C ALA A 175 5.72 0.27 13.99
N ILE A 176 5.44 -0.91 13.43
CA ILE A 176 5.88 -2.20 13.99
C ILE A 176 7.41 -2.30 13.97
N ALA A 177 8.06 -1.88 12.89
CA ALA A 177 9.52 -1.82 12.78
C ALA A 177 10.14 -0.98 13.90
N GLY A 178 9.47 0.11 14.31
CA GLY A 178 9.86 0.97 15.42
C GLY A 178 9.83 0.32 16.81
N VAL A 179 9.04 -0.75 16.97
CA VAL A 179 8.93 -1.50 18.23
C VAL A 179 9.80 -2.75 18.22
N VAL A 180 9.83 -3.45 17.08
CA VAL A 180 10.43 -4.78 16.96
C VAL A 180 11.94 -4.71 16.73
N LEU A 181 12.43 -3.71 16.00
CA LEU A 181 13.85 -3.41 15.73
C LEU A 181 14.69 -4.53 15.08
N LYS A 182 14.17 -5.75 14.91
CA LYS A 182 14.82 -6.91 14.28
C LYS A 182 14.08 -7.35 13.01
N ARG A 183 14.83 -7.60 11.93
CA ARG A 183 14.29 -7.96 10.60
C ARG A 183 13.50 -9.27 10.62
N ASP A 184 14.07 -10.33 11.19
CA ASP A 184 13.46 -11.66 11.19
C ASP A 184 12.12 -11.68 11.95
N ARG A 185 12.07 -10.96 13.08
CA ARG A 185 10.83 -10.83 13.86
C ARG A 185 9.77 -10.01 13.12
N LEU A 186 10.18 -8.96 12.39
CA LEU A 186 9.25 -8.18 11.59
C LEU A 186 8.68 -9.01 10.42
N MET A 187 9.47 -9.89 9.80
CA MET A 187 8.97 -10.82 8.77
C MET A 187 7.86 -11.72 9.33
N GLY A 188 8.11 -12.36 10.49
CA GLY A 188 7.13 -13.24 11.12
C GLY A 188 5.85 -12.50 11.53
N ILE A 189 5.99 -11.33 12.16
CA ILE A 189 4.83 -10.50 12.57
C ILE A 189 4.06 -9.99 11.35
N GLY A 190 4.77 -9.55 10.31
CA GLY A 190 4.17 -9.09 9.06
C GLY A 190 3.27 -10.17 8.46
N GLN A 191 3.75 -11.41 8.35
CA GLN A 191 2.96 -12.54 7.86
C GLN A 191 1.78 -12.87 8.78
N ALA A 192 2.01 -12.90 10.10
CA ALA A 192 0.98 -13.20 11.10
C ALA A 192 -0.16 -12.17 11.12
N ILE A 193 0.09 -10.93 10.72
CA ILE A 193 -0.92 -9.86 10.60
C ILE A 193 -1.57 -9.88 9.21
N THR A 194 -0.78 -10.10 8.16
CA THR A 194 -1.24 -10.05 6.77
C THR A 194 -2.28 -11.11 6.46
N MET A 195 -2.07 -12.36 6.89
CA MET A 195 -2.99 -13.45 6.61
C MET A 195 -4.39 -13.21 7.22
N PRO A 196 -4.52 -12.93 8.53
CA PRO A 196 -5.82 -12.58 9.12
C PRO A 196 -6.48 -11.36 8.47
N LEU A 197 -5.73 -10.29 8.19
CA LEU A 197 -6.28 -9.11 7.51
C LEU A 197 -6.81 -9.45 6.12
N PHE A 198 -6.12 -10.30 5.38
CA PHE A 198 -6.54 -10.71 4.05
C PHE A 198 -7.81 -11.59 4.09
N PHE A 199 -7.82 -12.63 4.92
CA PHE A 199 -8.96 -13.54 5.01
C PHE A 199 -10.19 -12.94 5.71
N ALA A 200 -9.98 -12.00 6.64
CA ALA A 200 -11.07 -11.25 7.26
C ALA A 200 -11.51 -10.03 6.41
N SER A 201 -11.00 -9.88 5.19
CA SER A 201 -11.45 -8.86 4.25
C SER A 201 -12.45 -9.41 3.24
N ASN A 202 -13.21 -8.53 2.61
CA ASN A 202 -14.15 -8.89 1.56
C ASN A 202 -13.46 -9.20 0.20
N ALA A 203 -12.13 -9.35 0.14
CA ALA A 203 -11.38 -9.62 -1.09
C ALA A 203 -11.77 -10.94 -1.76
N LEU A 204 -11.86 -12.02 -0.97
CA LEU A 204 -12.12 -13.38 -1.48
C LEU A 204 -13.61 -13.73 -1.51
N TYR A 205 -14.37 -13.25 -0.52
CA TYR A 205 -15.76 -13.65 -0.31
C TYR A 205 -16.65 -12.43 -0.08
N PRO A 206 -17.93 -12.48 -0.50
CA PRO A 206 -18.95 -11.53 -0.06
C PRO A 206 -19.07 -11.48 1.46
N VAL A 207 -19.33 -10.29 2.00
CA VAL A 207 -19.39 -10.04 3.45
C VAL A 207 -20.58 -10.77 4.11
N GLU A 208 -21.59 -11.09 3.31
CA GLU A 208 -22.82 -11.78 3.69
C GLU A 208 -22.59 -13.28 3.98
N LEU A 209 -21.55 -13.87 3.37
CA LEU A 209 -21.19 -15.28 3.59
C LEU A 209 -20.32 -15.49 4.83
N MET A 210 -19.85 -14.41 5.44
CA MET A 210 -18.94 -14.48 6.57
C MET A 210 -19.68 -14.75 7.89
N PRO A 211 -19.10 -15.54 8.82
CA PRO A 211 -19.59 -15.63 10.19
C PRO A 211 -19.66 -14.23 10.84
N GLY A 212 -20.64 -13.99 11.72
CA GLY A 212 -20.88 -12.66 12.30
C GLY A 212 -19.66 -12.01 12.96
N TRP A 213 -18.77 -12.79 13.57
CA TRP A 213 -17.52 -12.28 14.15
C TRP A 213 -16.50 -11.83 13.09
N VAL A 214 -16.39 -12.54 11.96
CA VAL A 214 -15.52 -12.15 10.83
C VAL A 214 -16.10 -10.91 10.15
N GLN A 215 -17.43 -10.86 10.01
CA GLN A 215 -18.12 -9.70 9.46
C GLN A 215 -17.84 -8.43 10.27
N ALA A 216 -17.80 -8.52 11.61
CA ALA A 216 -17.42 -7.40 12.47
C ALA A 216 -15.98 -6.93 12.22
N ILE A 217 -15.03 -7.86 12.06
CA ILE A 217 -13.63 -7.53 11.74
C ILE A 217 -13.54 -6.88 10.35
N SER A 218 -14.25 -7.42 9.36
CA SER A 218 -14.27 -6.90 7.99
C SER A 218 -14.76 -5.46 7.91
N ARG A 219 -15.71 -5.05 8.76
CA ARG A 219 -16.22 -3.66 8.83
C ARG A 219 -15.21 -2.67 9.40
N VAL A 220 -14.21 -3.12 10.16
CA VAL A 220 -13.16 -2.24 10.71
C VAL A 220 -11.90 -2.27 9.85
N ASN A 221 -11.75 -3.31 9.04
CA ASN A 221 -10.55 -3.56 8.24
C ASN A 221 -10.40 -2.55 7.09
N PRO A 222 -9.33 -1.72 7.06
CA PRO A 222 -9.07 -0.79 5.95
C PRO A 222 -8.94 -1.48 4.59
N LEU A 223 -8.51 -2.75 4.56
CA LEU A 223 -8.44 -3.54 3.33
C LEU A 223 -9.82 -3.74 2.70
N SER A 224 -10.87 -3.93 3.52
CA SER A 224 -12.23 -4.11 3.00
C SER A 224 -12.75 -2.85 2.30
N TYR A 225 -12.37 -1.67 2.79
CA TYR A 225 -12.72 -0.40 2.16
C TYR A 225 -11.92 -0.18 0.86
N GLU A 226 -10.65 -0.58 0.84
CA GLU A 226 -9.83 -0.58 -0.37
C GLU A 226 -10.44 -1.45 -1.47
N VAL A 227 -10.78 -2.69 -1.15
CA VAL A 227 -11.42 -3.63 -2.08
C VAL A 227 -12.78 -3.12 -2.55
N SER A 228 -13.59 -2.56 -1.65
CA SER A 228 -14.90 -2.01 -1.99
C SER A 228 -14.75 -0.88 -3.01
N ALA A 229 -13.90 0.11 -2.73
CA ALA A 229 -13.64 1.20 -3.68
C ALA A 229 -13.13 0.69 -5.03
N LEU A 230 -12.21 -0.29 -5.04
CA LEU A 230 -11.70 -0.88 -6.27
C LEU A 230 -12.79 -1.60 -7.08
N ARG A 231 -13.73 -2.29 -6.42
CA ARG A 231 -14.88 -2.91 -7.10
C ARG A 231 -15.81 -1.88 -7.73
N GLY A 232 -16.10 -0.79 -7.02
CA GLY A 232 -16.89 0.31 -7.57
C GLY A 232 -16.23 0.93 -8.81
N LEU A 233 -14.92 1.14 -8.75
CA LEU A 233 -14.17 1.77 -9.83
C LEU A 233 -13.93 0.85 -11.04
N LEU A 234 -13.64 -0.43 -10.82
CA LEU A 234 -13.29 -1.35 -11.92
C LEU A 234 -14.52 -2.01 -12.56
N ILE A 235 -15.48 -2.44 -11.74
CA ILE A 235 -16.60 -3.28 -12.17
C ILE A 235 -17.93 -2.51 -12.10
N GLY A 236 -17.95 -1.32 -11.48
CA GLY A 236 -19.17 -0.50 -11.37
C GLY A 236 -20.15 -1.01 -10.32
N GLN A 237 -19.70 -1.81 -9.36
CA GLN A 237 -20.56 -2.19 -8.23
C GLN A 237 -20.96 -0.96 -7.42
N PRO A 238 -22.18 -0.94 -6.84
CA PRO A 238 -22.60 0.17 -5.99
C PRO A 238 -21.80 0.19 -4.69
N THR A 239 -21.03 1.25 -4.46
CA THR A 239 -20.25 1.46 -3.23
C THR A 239 -20.40 2.89 -2.75
N ASN A 240 -20.10 3.12 -1.47
CA ASN A 240 -20.06 4.45 -0.91
C ASN A 240 -18.65 5.02 -0.99
N TYR A 241 -18.31 5.61 -2.14
CA TYR A 241 -17.00 6.20 -2.39
C TYR A 241 -16.55 7.18 -1.29
N TRP A 242 -17.47 7.97 -0.73
CA TRP A 242 -17.14 8.92 0.34
C TRP A 242 -16.64 8.23 1.60
N LEU A 243 -17.29 7.13 1.97
CA LEU A 243 -16.91 6.35 3.14
C LEU A 243 -15.60 5.60 2.86
N ASP A 244 -15.49 4.93 1.72
CA ASP A 244 -14.30 4.15 1.37
C ASP A 244 -13.04 5.03 1.32
N PHE A 245 -13.08 6.13 0.58
CA PHE A 245 -11.96 7.09 0.53
C PHE A 245 -11.73 7.78 1.88
N GLY A 246 -12.80 8.15 2.59
CA GLY A 246 -12.71 8.78 3.90
C GLY A 246 -11.97 7.91 4.92
N VAL A 247 -12.30 6.62 4.98
CA VAL A 247 -11.63 5.66 5.86
C VAL A 247 -10.18 5.46 5.44
N LEU A 248 -9.88 5.33 4.14
CA LEU A 248 -8.51 5.16 3.66
C LEU A 248 -7.63 6.38 3.94
N VAL A 249 -8.16 7.59 3.73
CA VAL A 249 -7.45 8.84 4.05
C VAL A 249 -7.23 8.95 5.56
N ALA A 250 -8.27 8.71 6.37
CA ALA A 250 -8.14 8.73 7.83
C ALA A 250 -7.10 7.70 8.32
N ALA A 251 -7.14 6.48 7.77
CA ALA A 251 -6.19 5.42 8.08
C ALA A 251 -4.77 5.83 7.69
N ALA A 252 -4.56 6.37 6.49
CA ALA A 252 -3.26 6.84 6.03
C ALA A 252 -2.70 7.97 6.91
N VAL A 253 -3.53 8.96 7.27
CA VAL A 253 -3.11 10.08 8.13
C VAL A 253 -2.76 9.59 9.54
N LEU A 254 -3.60 8.75 10.13
CA LEU A 254 -3.33 8.12 11.44
C LEU A 254 -2.07 7.26 11.38
N GLY A 255 -1.90 6.48 10.33
CA GLY A 255 -0.72 5.67 10.09
C GLY A 255 0.56 6.52 10.03
N ILE A 256 0.55 7.60 9.25
CA ILE A 256 1.69 8.53 9.13
C ILE A 256 2.00 9.15 10.49
N ALA A 257 0.99 9.57 11.25
CA ALA A 257 1.17 10.16 12.58
C ALA A 257 1.81 9.17 13.57
N VAL A 258 1.29 7.95 13.65
CA VAL A 258 1.80 6.89 14.55
C VAL A 258 3.21 6.46 14.13
N ALA A 259 3.43 6.23 12.84
CA ALA A 259 4.75 5.87 12.31
C ALA A 259 5.78 6.98 12.57
N SER A 260 5.41 8.26 12.40
CA SER A 260 6.31 9.40 12.66
C SER A 260 6.68 9.53 14.14
N ALA A 261 5.74 9.24 15.04
CA ALA A 261 5.99 9.23 16.48
C ALA A 261 6.94 8.09 16.89
N LEU A 262 6.72 6.88 16.35
CA LEU A 262 7.53 5.70 16.63
C LEU A 262 8.88 5.70 15.92
N LEU A 263 9.05 6.46 14.84
CA LEU A 263 10.33 6.63 14.15
C LEU A 263 11.43 7.19 15.06
N GLY A 264 11.04 7.97 16.09
CA GLY A 264 11.98 8.45 17.11
C GLY A 264 12.54 7.36 18.03
N ARG A 265 11.93 6.17 18.07
CA ARG A 265 12.48 5.01 18.80
C ARG A 265 13.52 4.25 17.99
N LEU A 266 13.44 4.30 16.65
CA LEU A 266 14.42 3.68 15.74
C LEU A 266 15.78 4.39 15.74
N SER A 267 15.85 5.60 16.28
CA SER A 267 17.06 6.42 16.33
C SER A 267 17.85 6.28 17.62
N ARG A 268 17.31 5.54 18.61
CA ARG A 268 18.00 5.19 19.86
C ARG A 268 18.61 3.81 19.72
#